data_AF-X1TSB8-F1
#
_entry.id   AF-X1TSB8-F1
#
_cell.length_a   1.000
_cell.length_b   1.000
_cell.length_c   1.000
_cell.angle_alpha   90.00
_cell.angle_beta   90.00
_cell.angle_gamma   90.00
#
_symmetry.space_group_name_H-M   'P 1'
#
loop_
_entity.id
_entity.type
_entity.pdbx_description
1 polymer ?
#
loop_
_entity_poly.entity_id
_entity_poly.type
_entity_poly.pdbx_seq_one_letter_code
_entity_poly.pdbx_strand_id
1 'polypeptide(L)'
;GPGFIVNRVAAPVQIYQNFVFDLAQEKGFTWEQLDNDSGGPMPTCVLADFVGIDTLIHTQNYYAKTLSPEFAPGKVVTELFEAGKLGAKTGQGFYDWSKGRPKPDRKAGKAKLMKIKFPMAIMLNEGCRVLEEGITNSWKVIDDAMAAGLNMMGPMGLAAKNWETQVDVLKELMELTGKTYFEPCELLKSGKWVEME
;
A
#
# COMPACT_ATOMS: atom_id res chain seq x y z
N GLY A 1 4.63 14.21 14.34
CA GLY A 1 6.02 13.72 14.35
C GLY A 1 6.29 12.85 13.15
N PRO A 2 7.55 12.51 12.82
CA PRO A 2 7.92 11.83 11.56
C PRO A 2 7.14 10.52 11.32
N GLY A 3 6.94 9.70 12.35
CA GLY A 3 6.16 8.46 12.24
C GLY A 3 4.68 8.66 11.89
N PHE A 4 4.10 9.83 12.19
CA PHE A 4 2.74 10.18 11.76
C PHE A 4 2.68 10.42 10.24
N ILE A 5 3.68 11.10 9.67
CA ILE A 5 3.76 11.36 8.23
C ILE A 5 3.94 10.04 7.47
N VAL A 6 4.87 9.19 7.89
CA VAL A 6 5.10 7.87 7.25
C VAL A 6 3.81 7.04 7.24
N ASN A 7 3.15 6.92 8.40
CA ASN A 7 1.91 6.15 8.50
C ASN A 7 0.79 6.76 7.66
N ARG A 8 0.64 8.10 7.64
CA ARG A 8 -0.39 8.79 6.86
C ARG A 8 -0.20 8.56 5.36
N VAL A 9 1.03 8.75 4.86
CA VAL A 9 1.38 8.64 3.44
C VAL A 9 1.28 7.19 2.94
N ALA A 10 1.71 6.22 3.74
CA ALA A 10 1.68 4.80 3.35
C ALA A 10 0.30 4.15 3.54
N ALA A 11 -0.58 4.70 4.40
CA ALA A 11 -1.85 4.07 4.75
C ALA A 11 -2.71 3.67 3.53
N PRO A 12 -2.94 4.51 2.51
CA PRO A 12 -3.88 4.18 1.44
C PRO A 12 -3.37 3.09 0.51
N VAL A 13 -2.08 2.73 0.56
CA VAL A 13 -1.53 1.57 -0.16
C VAL A 13 -2.23 0.28 0.29
N GLN A 14 -2.74 0.23 1.52
CA GLN A 14 -3.50 -0.92 2.04
C GLN A 14 -4.82 -1.14 1.30
N ILE A 15 -5.46 -0.09 0.76
CA ILE A 15 -6.68 -0.21 -0.05
C ILE A 15 -6.37 -1.00 -1.32
N TYR A 16 -5.28 -0.62 -2.00
CA TYR A 16 -4.82 -1.31 -3.21
C TYR A 16 -4.34 -2.74 -2.91
N GLN A 17 -3.65 -2.94 -1.78
CA GLN A 17 -3.22 -4.27 -1.36
C GLN A 17 -4.40 -5.22 -1.13
N ASN A 18 -5.45 -4.77 -0.42
CA ASN A 18 -6.68 -5.55 -0.23
C ASN A 18 -7.33 -5.92 -1.57
N PHE A 19 -7.45 -4.94 -2.47
CA PHE A 19 -7.97 -5.19 -3.82
C PHE A 19 -7.17 -6.27 -4.55
N VAL A 20 -5.85 -6.21 -4.51
CA VAL A 20 -5.00 -7.19 -5.20
C VAL A 20 -5.09 -8.58 -4.57
N PHE A 21 -5.19 -8.69 -3.24
CA PHE A 21 -5.39 -9.97 -2.56
C PHE A 21 -6.71 -10.62 -2.98
N ASP A 22 -7.79 -9.86 -2.94
CA ASP A 22 -9.12 -10.34 -3.32
C ASP A 22 -9.16 -10.75 -4.79
N LEU A 23 -8.55 -9.95 -5.68
CA LEU A 23 -8.45 -10.26 -7.11
C LEU A 23 -7.60 -11.50 -7.39
N ALA A 24 -6.51 -11.71 -6.66
CA ALA A 24 -5.66 -12.88 -6.82
C ALA A 24 -6.42 -14.16 -6.45
N GLN A 25 -7.19 -14.13 -5.35
CA GLN A 25 -8.06 -15.23 -4.94
C GLN A 25 -9.16 -15.48 -5.98
N GLU A 26 -9.84 -14.43 -6.45
CA GLU A 26 -10.90 -14.54 -7.47
C GLU A 26 -10.38 -15.18 -8.77
N LYS A 27 -9.18 -14.79 -9.21
CA LYS A 27 -8.54 -15.30 -10.44
C LYS A 27 -7.82 -16.63 -10.25
N GLY A 28 -7.78 -17.18 -9.04
CA GLY A 28 -7.14 -18.45 -8.74
C GLY A 28 -5.61 -18.43 -8.82
N PHE A 29 -4.98 -17.26 -8.64
CA PHE A 29 -3.52 -17.17 -8.54
C PHE A 29 -3.05 -17.69 -7.18
N THR A 30 -1.90 -18.36 -7.16
CA THR A 30 -1.29 -18.75 -5.88
C THR A 30 -0.67 -17.53 -5.19
N TRP A 31 -0.53 -17.59 -3.86
CA TRP A 31 0.18 -16.54 -3.12
C TRP A 31 1.63 -16.40 -3.58
N GLU A 32 2.28 -17.48 -4.02
CA GLU A 32 3.63 -17.43 -4.59
C GLU A 32 3.67 -16.65 -5.91
N GLN A 33 2.68 -16.84 -6.78
CA GLN A 33 2.57 -16.08 -8.02
C GLN A 33 2.39 -14.59 -7.74
N LEU A 34 1.57 -14.27 -6.74
CA LEU A 34 1.38 -12.89 -6.32
C LEU A 34 2.66 -12.32 -5.70
N ASP A 35 3.28 -13.04 -4.79
CA ASP A 35 4.52 -12.61 -4.14
C ASP A 35 5.69 -12.44 -5.10
N ASN A 36 5.69 -13.15 -6.22
CA ASN A 36 6.62 -12.97 -7.32
C ASN A 36 6.43 -11.65 -8.10
N ASP A 37 5.30 -10.96 -7.94
CA ASP A 37 5.13 -9.59 -8.43
C ASP A 37 5.76 -8.53 -7.50
N SER A 38 6.04 -8.88 -6.24
CA SER A 38 6.52 -7.93 -5.22
C SER A 38 7.88 -7.33 -5.59
N GLY A 39 7.99 -6.01 -5.49
CA GLY A 39 9.25 -5.28 -5.68
C GLY A 39 10.03 -4.99 -4.39
N GLY A 40 9.43 -5.25 -3.22
CA GLY A 40 10.01 -4.94 -1.92
C GLY A 40 11.00 -6.00 -1.39
N PRO A 41 11.73 -5.67 -0.29
CA PRO A 41 12.68 -6.59 0.34
C PRO A 41 12.02 -7.81 1.00
N MET A 42 10.72 -7.72 1.26
CA MET A 42 9.87 -8.81 1.71
C MET A 42 8.67 -8.91 0.76
N PRO A 43 8.36 -10.12 0.25
CA PRO A 43 7.15 -10.32 -0.55
C PRO A 43 5.88 -9.96 0.22
N THR A 44 4.86 -9.44 -0.46
CA THR A 44 3.70 -8.80 0.15
C THR A 44 2.89 -9.72 1.08
N CYS A 45 2.60 -10.96 0.68
CA CYS A 45 1.89 -11.93 1.51
C CYS A 45 2.76 -12.39 2.71
N VAL A 46 4.06 -12.63 2.48
CA VAL A 46 5.01 -12.90 3.59
C VAL A 46 5.10 -11.74 4.57
N LEU A 47 5.05 -10.48 4.08
CA LEU A 47 5.05 -9.28 4.92
C LEU A 47 3.77 -9.16 5.74
N ALA A 48 2.61 -9.42 5.14
CA ALA A 48 1.33 -9.42 5.84
C ALA A 48 1.33 -10.43 6.99
N ASP A 49 1.81 -11.65 6.75
CA ASP A 49 1.96 -12.67 7.78
C ASP A 49 2.99 -12.30 8.86
N PHE A 50 4.08 -11.63 8.49
CA PHE A 50 5.11 -11.21 9.44
C PHE A 50 4.61 -10.09 10.37
N VAL A 51 3.87 -9.11 9.82
CA VAL A 51 3.24 -8.02 10.59
C VAL A 51 2.08 -8.54 11.45
N GLY A 52 1.34 -9.52 10.93
CA GLY A 52 0.18 -10.12 11.57
C GLY A 52 -1.12 -9.60 10.98
N ILE A 53 -2.00 -10.54 10.59
CA ILE A 53 -3.28 -10.23 9.93
C ILE A 53 -4.22 -9.44 10.86
N ASP A 54 -4.19 -9.71 12.16
CA ASP A 54 -4.95 -8.95 13.15
C ASP A 54 -4.47 -7.50 13.27
N THR A 55 -3.15 -7.26 13.23
CA THR A 55 -2.59 -5.90 13.21
C THR A 55 -3.08 -5.13 11.97
N LEU A 56 -3.13 -5.79 10.82
CA LEU A 56 -3.66 -5.20 9.59
C LEU A 56 -5.13 -4.84 9.74
N ILE A 57 -5.98 -5.78 10.20
CA ILE A 57 -7.41 -5.53 10.39
C ILE A 57 -7.66 -4.40 11.39
N HIS A 58 -6.93 -4.35 12.51
CA HIS A 58 -7.10 -3.28 13.49
C HIS A 58 -6.76 -1.91 12.89
N THR A 59 -5.67 -1.82 12.13
CA THR A 59 -5.24 -0.60 11.46
C THR A 59 -6.24 -0.17 10.38
N GLN A 60 -6.68 -1.11 9.55
CA GLN A 60 -7.67 -0.90 8.49
C GLN A 60 -9.02 -0.43 9.06
N ASN A 61 -9.50 -1.06 10.12
CA ASN A 61 -10.74 -0.64 10.80
C ASN A 61 -10.63 0.74 11.44
N TYR A 62 -9.46 1.11 11.95
CA TYR A 62 -9.22 2.46 12.47
C TYR A 62 -9.30 3.50 11.34
N TYR A 63 -8.64 3.26 10.21
CA TYR A 63 -8.71 4.16 9.06
C TYR A 63 -10.08 4.17 8.39
N ALA A 64 -10.80 3.04 8.40
CA ALA A 64 -12.17 2.97 7.92
C ALA A 64 -13.10 3.94 8.66
N LYS A 65 -12.87 4.11 9.97
CA LYS A 65 -13.65 5.01 10.83
C LYS A 65 -13.18 6.46 10.79
N THR A 66 -11.89 6.69 10.57
CA THR A 66 -11.28 8.02 10.74
C THR A 66 -10.96 8.74 9.43
N LEU A 67 -10.79 8.00 8.32
CA LEU A 67 -10.38 8.56 7.02
C LEU A 67 -11.41 8.29 5.92
N SER A 68 -11.73 7.01 5.67
CA SER A 68 -12.69 6.64 4.63
C SER A 68 -13.12 5.18 4.79
N PRO A 69 -14.40 4.83 4.60
CA PRO A 69 -14.86 3.44 4.66
C PRO A 69 -14.16 2.52 3.65
N GLU A 70 -13.53 3.06 2.59
CA GLU A 70 -12.77 2.28 1.62
C GLU A 70 -11.51 1.60 2.19
N PHE A 71 -11.07 1.99 3.39
CA PHE A 71 -10.00 1.31 4.13
C PHE A 71 -10.44 0.00 4.79
N ALA A 72 -11.73 -0.35 4.75
CA ALA A 72 -12.22 -1.59 5.34
C ALA A 72 -11.40 -2.80 4.84
N PRO A 73 -11.17 -3.81 5.72
CA PRO A 73 -10.44 -5.01 5.35
C PRO A 73 -11.03 -5.71 4.11
N GLY A 74 -10.15 -6.24 3.26
CA GLY A 74 -10.53 -7.07 2.13
C GLY A 74 -11.08 -8.43 2.57
N LYS A 75 -11.70 -9.15 1.64
CA LYS A 75 -12.29 -10.46 1.90
C LYS A 75 -11.24 -11.47 2.38
N VAL A 76 -10.12 -11.56 1.67
CA VAL A 76 -9.03 -12.51 1.98
C VAL A 76 -8.46 -12.28 3.39
N VAL A 77 -8.20 -11.01 3.73
CA VAL A 77 -7.65 -10.64 5.04
C VAL A 77 -8.65 -10.97 6.15
N THR A 78 -9.95 -10.73 5.92
CA THR A 78 -11.03 -11.06 6.85
C THR A 78 -11.14 -12.56 7.08
N GLU A 79 -11.13 -13.37 6.00
CA GLU A 79 -11.20 -14.83 6.08
C GLU A 79 -10.02 -15.43 6.86
N LEU A 80 -8.80 -14.91 6.65
CA LEU A 80 -7.61 -15.33 7.40
C LEU A 80 -7.74 -15.01 8.90
N PHE A 81 -8.23 -13.82 9.24
CA PHE A 81 -8.43 -13.40 10.62
C PHE A 81 -9.47 -14.26 11.34
N GLU A 82 -10.64 -14.46 10.73
CA GLU A 82 -11.72 -15.27 11.30
C GLU A 82 -11.31 -16.74 11.49
N ALA A 83 -10.45 -17.25 10.62
CA ALA A 83 -9.88 -18.59 10.74
C ALA A 83 -8.74 -18.69 11.78
N GLY A 84 -8.38 -17.60 12.48
CA GLY A 84 -7.25 -17.57 13.42
C GLY A 84 -5.88 -17.72 12.75
N LYS A 85 -5.79 -17.51 11.43
CA LYS A 85 -4.56 -17.59 10.64
C LYS A 85 -3.88 -16.22 10.61
N LEU A 86 -3.27 -15.86 11.74
CA LEU A 86 -2.71 -14.53 11.98
C LEU A 86 -1.27 -14.35 11.49
N GLY A 87 -0.74 -15.30 10.73
CA GLY A 87 0.61 -15.25 10.18
C GLY A 87 1.65 -15.93 11.07
N ALA A 88 2.84 -15.33 11.15
CA ALA A 88 4.02 -15.93 11.79
C ALA A 88 3.77 -16.34 13.25
N LYS A 89 3.02 -15.51 13.98
CA LYS A 89 2.76 -15.72 15.42
C LYS A 89 1.81 -16.88 15.73
N THR A 90 1.00 -17.30 14.76
CA THR A 90 0.10 -18.46 14.87
C THR A 90 0.59 -19.66 14.05
N GLY A 91 1.75 -19.55 13.40
CA GLY A 91 2.30 -20.59 12.53
C GLY A 91 1.60 -20.72 11.17
N GLN A 92 0.57 -19.93 10.91
CA GLN A 92 -0.22 -19.98 9.68
C GLN A 92 -0.85 -18.63 9.37
N GLY A 93 -0.73 -18.20 8.12
CA GLY A 93 -1.42 -17.05 7.52
C GLY A 93 -1.70 -17.33 6.05
N PHE A 94 -1.23 -16.46 5.16
CA PHE A 94 -1.08 -16.75 3.72
C PHE A 94 -0.21 -18.00 3.49
N TYR A 95 0.80 -18.19 4.32
CA TYR A 95 1.73 -19.31 4.28
C TYR A 95 1.73 -20.13 5.59
N ASP A 96 2.29 -21.33 5.52
CA ASP A 96 2.70 -22.12 6.68
C ASP A 96 4.07 -21.62 7.19
N TRP A 97 4.13 -21.25 8.46
CA TRP A 97 5.32 -20.72 9.15
C TRP A 97 5.99 -21.74 10.08
N SER A 98 5.54 -22.99 10.10
CA SER A 98 6.08 -24.06 10.94
C SER A 98 7.57 -24.33 10.73
N LYS A 99 8.10 -23.99 9.55
CA LYS A 99 9.52 -24.14 9.18
C LYS A 99 10.28 -22.81 9.15
N GLY A 100 9.73 -21.77 9.78
CA GLY A 100 10.26 -20.41 9.76
C GLY A 100 9.73 -19.58 8.59
N ARG A 101 10.43 -18.49 8.26
CA ARG A 101 9.97 -17.52 7.25
C ARG A 101 9.83 -18.15 5.86
N PRO A 102 8.63 -18.12 5.25
CA PRO A 102 8.41 -18.65 3.90
C PRO A 102 9.27 -17.95 2.85
N LYS A 103 9.67 -18.71 1.83
CA LYS A 103 10.40 -18.24 0.66
C LYS A 103 9.60 -18.66 -0.58
N PRO A 104 8.78 -17.76 -1.16
CA PRO A 104 7.96 -18.09 -2.33
C PRO A 104 8.79 -18.68 -3.48
N ASP A 105 8.32 -19.78 -4.08
CA ASP A 105 9.01 -20.39 -5.22
C ASP A 105 8.93 -19.49 -6.45
N ARG A 106 10.09 -19.11 -6.99
CA ARG A 106 10.18 -18.32 -8.23
C ARG A 106 9.67 -19.09 -9.45
N LYS A 107 9.65 -20.42 -9.41
CA LYS A 107 9.14 -21.26 -10.50
C LYS A 107 7.62 -21.18 -10.66
N ALA A 108 6.89 -20.70 -9.65
CA ALA A 108 5.44 -20.50 -9.72
C ALA A 108 5.02 -19.46 -10.79
N GLY A 109 5.96 -18.62 -11.26
CA GLY A 109 5.68 -17.53 -12.20
C GLY A 109 5.12 -16.30 -11.49
N LYS A 110 4.54 -15.37 -12.26
CA LYS A 110 4.03 -14.07 -11.79
C LYS A 110 2.53 -13.95 -12.05
N ALA A 111 1.78 -13.46 -11.07
CA ALA A 111 0.36 -13.13 -11.24
C ALA A 111 0.18 -11.89 -12.14
N LYS A 112 1.18 -11.01 -12.20
CA LYS A 112 1.19 -9.71 -12.89
C LYS A 112 0.07 -8.77 -12.42
N LEU A 113 -0.39 -8.92 -11.19
CA LEU A 113 -1.43 -8.08 -10.59
C LEU A 113 -0.83 -6.88 -9.85
N MET A 114 0.30 -7.05 -9.14
CA MET A 114 0.94 -5.90 -8.48
C MET A 114 1.77 -5.07 -9.46
N LYS A 115 1.33 -3.85 -9.74
CA LYS A 115 2.09 -2.85 -10.50
C LYS A 115 2.67 -1.79 -9.58
N ILE A 116 4.00 -1.62 -9.60
CA ILE A 116 4.71 -0.67 -8.73
C ILE A 116 4.30 0.79 -8.95
N LYS A 117 3.77 1.13 -10.13
CA LYS A 117 3.27 2.48 -10.42
C LYS A 117 2.13 2.90 -9.48
N PHE A 118 1.27 1.96 -9.06
CA PHE A 118 0.09 2.30 -8.26
C PHE A 118 0.44 2.72 -6.82
N PRO A 119 1.22 1.95 -6.03
CA PRO A 119 1.64 2.41 -4.70
C PRO A 119 2.36 3.77 -4.73
N MET A 120 3.22 4.02 -5.71
CA MET A 120 3.94 5.30 -5.81
C MET A 120 3.00 6.47 -6.07
N ALA A 121 2.06 6.33 -7.01
CA ALA A 121 1.08 7.38 -7.30
C ALA A 121 0.13 7.62 -6.11
N ILE A 122 -0.26 6.55 -5.39
CA ILE A 122 -1.06 6.66 -4.16
C ILE A 122 -0.31 7.49 -3.11
N MET A 123 0.94 7.15 -2.81
CA MET A 123 1.73 7.85 -1.80
C MET A 123 2.03 9.29 -2.20
N LEU A 124 2.24 9.58 -3.49
CA LEU A 124 2.36 10.95 -3.99
C LEU A 124 1.08 11.76 -3.72
N ASN A 125 -0.08 11.21 -4.06
CA ASN A 125 -1.36 11.88 -3.86
C ASN A 125 -1.61 12.13 -2.36
N GLU A 126 -1.29 11.16 -1.53
CA GLU A 126 -1.42 11.28 -0.08
C GLU A 126 -0.43 12.30 0.50
N GLY A 127 0.79 12.36 -0.02
CA GLY A 127 1.76 13.41 0.32
C GLY A 127 1.25 14.80 -0.06
N CYS A 128 0.57 14.95 -1.19
CA CYS A 128 -0.07 16.21 -1.57
C CYS A 128 -1.22 16.58 -0.61
N ARG A 129 -2.04 15.62 -0.16
CA ARG A 129 -3.08 15.88 0.87
C ARG A 129 -2.46 16.30 2.20
N VAL A 130 -1.35 15.68 2.60
CA VAL A 130 -0.58 16.07 3.80
C VAL A 130 -0.11 17.53 3.72
N LEU A 131 0.29 18.01 2.54
CA LEU A 131 0.65 19.41 2.31
C LEU A 131 -0.59 20.33 2.31
N GLU A 132 -1.69 19.93 1.66
CA GLU A 132 -2.96 20.68 1.65
C GLU A 132 -3.53 20.88 3.07
N GLU A 133 -3.44 19.85 3.90
CA GLU A 133 -3.88 19.85 5.30
C GLU A 133 -2.94 20.66 6.23
N GLY A 134 -1.80 21.13 5.73
CA GLY A 134 -0.82 21.91 6.50
C GLY A 134 -0.10 21.11 7.59
N ILE A 135 -0.08 19.77 7.47
CA ILE A 135 0.66 18.89 8.41
C ILE A 135 2.17 19.15 8.30
N THR A 136 2.63 19.46 7.09
CA THR A 136 3.94 20.03 6.79
C THR A 136 3.81 20.98 5.60
N ASN A 137 4.76 21.91 5.45
CA ASN A 137 4.80 22.86 4.34
C ASN A 137 5.88 22.53 3.30
N SER A 138 6.61 21.41 3.50
CA SER A 138 7.73 20.98 2.66
C SER A 138 7.54 19.52 2.25
N TRP A 139 7.62 19.26 0.95
CA TRP A 139 7.58 17.89 0.44
C TRP A 139 8.88 17.13 0.75
N LYS A 140 10.01 17.82 0.98
CA LYS A 140 11.26 17.19 1.44
C LYS A 140 11.12 16.55 2.81
N VAL A 141 10.36 17.16 3.72
CA VAL A 141 10.04 16.56 5.03
C VAL A 141 9.30 15.23 4.87
N ILE A 142 8.42 15.11 3.86
CA ILE A 142 7.71 13.87 3.56
C ILE A 142 8.71 12.82 3.06
N ASP A 143 9.53 13.18 2.08
CA ASP A 143 10.52 12.25 1.50
C ASP A 143 11.56 11.78 2.51
N ASP A 144 12.09 12.67 3.35
CA ASP A 144 13.04 12.35 4.42
C ASP A 144 12.41 11.42 5.45
N ALA A 145 11.13 11.64 5.82
CA ALA A 145 10.41 10.77 6.72
C ALA A 145 10.22 9.37 6.12
N MET A 146 9.85 9.28 4.83
CA MET A 146 9.69 8.00 4.12
C MET A 146 11.02 7.25 3.99
N ALA A 147 12.11 7.96 3.69
CA ALA A 147 13.45 7.38 3.64
C ALA A 147 13.89 6.84 5.00
N ALA A 148 13.71 7.61 6.08
CA ALA A 148 14.06 7.19 7.43
C ALA A 148 13.18 6.03 7.95
N GLY A 149 11.89 6.05 7.63
CA GLY A 149 10.91 5.10 8.16
C GLY A 149 10.82 3.78 7.41
N LEU A 150 10.95 3.81 6.07
CA LEU A 150 10.72 2.66 5.20
C LEU A 150 11.94 2.28 4.34
N ASN A 151 13.06 3.01 4.47
CA ASN A 151 14.27 2.81 3.66
C ASN A 151 13.96 2.81 2.15
N MET A 152 13.11 3.75 1.71
CA MET A 152 12.72 3.90 0.32
C MET A 152 12.94 5.34 -0.17
N MET A 153 13.14 5.51 -1.47
CA MET A 153 13.09 6.84 -2.07
C MET A 153 11.70 7.44 -1.86
N GLY A 154 11.67 8.71 -1.44
CA GLY A 154 10.42 9.40 -1.18
C GLY A 154 9.59 9.61 -2.45
N PRO A 155 8.25 9.53 -2.34
CA PRO A 155 7.36 9.58 -3.49
C PRO A 155 7.32 10.96 -4.16
N MET A 156 7.59 12.04 -3.41
CA MET A 156 7.42 13.41 -3.89
C MET A 156 8.53 13.77 -4.88
N GLY A 157 9.79 13.71 -4.45
CA GLY A 157 10.95 14.04 -5.28
C GLY A 157 11.11 13.11 -6.49
N LEU A 158 10.71 11.83 -6.35
CA LEU A 158 10.71 10.89 -7.47
C LEU A 158 9.74 11.33 -8.58
N ALA A 159 8.58 11.86 -8.19
CA ALA A 159 7.53 12.25 -9.12
C ALA A 159 7.64 13.69 -9.63
N ALA A 160 8.49 14.54 -9.04
CA ALA A 160 8.53 15.98 -9.30
C ALA A 160 8.69 16.36 -10.78
N LYS A 161 9.30 15.49 -11.61
CA LYS A 161 9.52 15.73 -13.05
C LYS A 161 8.46 15.10 -13.96
N ASN A 162 7.54 14.30 -13.43
CA ASN A 162 6.55 13.56 -14.20
C ASN A 162 5.21 13.42 -13.45
N TRP A 163 4.90 14.36 -12.57
CA TRP A 163 3.75 14.27 -11.67
C TRP A 163 2.42 14.28 -12.43
N GLU A 164 2.37 14.93 -13.59
CA GLU A 164 1.19 14.96 -14.47
C GLU A 164 0.78 13.54 -14.86
N THR A 165 1.77 12.68 -15.17
CA THR A 165 1.51 11.28 -15.51
C THR A 165 0.94 10.48 -14.34
N GLN A 166 1.21 10.89 -13.10
CA GLN A 166 0.71 10.20 -11.92
C GLN A 166 -0.79 10.45 -11.70
N VAL A 167 -1.31 11.60 -12.18
CA VAL A 167 -2.75 11.88 -12.22
C VAL A 167 -3.48 10.83 -13.06
N ASP A 168 -2.92 10.47 -14.22
CA ASP A 168 -3.51 9.45 -15.09
C ASP A 168 -3.36 8.04 -14.53
N VAL A 169 -2.24 7.73 -13.85
CA VAL A 169 -2.05 6.46 -13.13
C VAL A 169 -3.12 6.28 -12.04
N LEU A 170 -3.47 7.35 -11.33
CA LEU A 170 -4.53 7.31 -10.31
C LEU A 170 -5.91 7.11 -10.92
N LYS A 171 -6.22 7.76 -12.05
CA LYS A 171 -7.48 7.53 -12.78
C LYS A 171 -7.60 6.08 -13.26
N GLU A 172 -6.52 5.53 -13.85
CA GLU A 172 -6.47 4.11 -14.23
C GLU A 172 -6.70 3.21 -13.01
N LEU A 173 -6.11 3.54 -11.87
CA LEU A 173 -6.31 2.79 -10.64
C LEU A 173 -7.77 2.86 -10.14
N MET A 174 -8.40 4.02 -10.21
CA MET A 174 -9.82 4.19 -9.86
C MET A 174 -10.72 3.35 -10.76
N GLU A 175 -10.47 3.35 -12.07
CA GLU A 175 -11.21 2.51 -13.03
C GLU A 175 -11.02 1.02 -12.74
N LEU A 176 -9.80 0.61 -12.42
CA LEU A 176 -9.46 -0.78 -12.11
C LEU A 176 -10.11 -1.28 -10.82
N THR A 177 -10.19 -0.42 -9.81
CA THR A 177 -10.55 -0.82 -8.43
C THR A 177 -11.95 -0.40 -8.01
N GLY A 178 -12.55 0.57 -8.70
CA GLY A 178 -13.78 1.25 -8.29
C GLY A 178 -13.64 2.10 -7.02
N LYS A 179 -12.41 2.35 -6.54
CA LYS A 179 -12.14 3.07 -5.29
C LYS A 179 -11.98 4.56 -5.53
N THR A 180 -12.86 5.35 -4.93
CA THR A 180 -12.88 6.81 -5.08
C THR A 180 -11.81 7.50 -4.25
N TYR A 181 -11.28 6.85 -3.20
CA TYR A 181 -10.23 7.43 -2.37
C TYR A 181 -8.94 7.77 -3.15
N PHE A 182 -8.72 7.09 -4.28
CA PHE A 182 -7.57 7.35 -5.15
C PHE A 182 -7.73 8.61 -6.03
N GLU A 183 -8.83 9.35 -5.92
CA GLU A 183 -9.02 10.59 -6.66
C GLU A 183 -7.84 11.57 -6.43
N PRO A 184 -7.21 12.08 -7.52
CA PRO A 184 -6.16 13.08 -7.42
C PRO A 184 -6.64 14.35 -6.72
N CYS A 185 -5.96 14.73 -5.63
CA CYS A 185 -6.25 15.98 -4.91
C CYS A 185 -5.90 17.22 -5.76
N GLU A 186 -6.39 18.39 -5.36
CA GLU A 186 -6.21 19.63 -6.13
C GLU A 186 -4.75 20.03 -6.24
N LEU A 187 -3.99 19.86 -5.16
CA LEU A 187 -2.59 20.21 -5.13
C LEU A 187 -1.78 19.33 -6.08
N LEU A 188 -2.04 18.02 -6.12
CA LEU A 188 -1.44 17.14 -7.12
C LEU A 188 -1.82 17.58 -8.54
N LYS A 189 -3.11 17.83 -8.81
CA LYS A 189 -3.57 18.25 -10.15
C LYS A 189 -2.98 19.58 -10.62
N SER A 190 -2.72 20.49 -9.69
CA SER A 190 -2.20 21.82 -10.00
C SER A 190 -0.67 21.88 -10.18
N GLY A 191 0.06 20.87 -9.70
CA GLY A 191 1.52 20.85 -9.69
C GLY A 191 2.17 21.82 -8.70
N LYS A 192 1.39 22.64 -7.97
CA LYS A 192 1.92 23.67 -7.07
C LYS A 192 2.76 23.13 -5.92
N TRP A 193 2.58 21.86 -5.54
CA TRP A 193 3.39 21.22 -4.52
C TRP A 193 4.87 21.13 -4.89
N VAL A 194 5.23 21.14 -6.18
CA VAL A 194 6.63 21.03 -6.62
C VAL A 194 7.47 22.20 -6.09
N GLU A 195 6.85 23.37 -5.94
CA GLU A 195 7.47 24.59 -5.41
C GLU A 195 7.52 24.61 -3.86
N MET A 196 6.91 23.64 -3.19
CA MET A 196 6.85 23.54 -1.72
C MET A 196 8.03 22.73 -1.17
N GLU A 197 9.26 23.12 -1.50
CA GLU A 197 10.48 22.44 -1.05
C GLU A 197 10.72 22.50 0.46
#